data_AF-A0A2T1CZ66-F1
#
_entry.id   AF-A0A2T1CZ66-F1
#
_cell.length_a   1.000
_cell.length_b   1.000
_cell.length_c   1.000
_cell.angle_alpha   90.00
_cell.angle_beta   90.00
_cell.angle_gamma   90.00
#
_symmetry.space_group_name_H-M   'P 1'
#
loop_
_entity.id
_entity.type
_entity.pdbx_description
1 polymer ?
#
loop_
_entity_poly.entity_id
_entity_poly.type
_entity_poly.pdbx_seq_one_letter_code
_entity_poly.pdbx_strand_id
1 'polypeptide(L)'
;MYKMFKNVSFKKRLNAAFIFLAVIVLAVASIGWSGNSRLATHIDTLANNALPSISGLWKVNEGQTQIESSERALLNLELSAEDRSAELTRIQKAWEQINDGFKEYEPAFRTAEEDKLYKELQAKWDIWKKNHEAFLDFNKRFESLGILNPFKRQLELIGQGNTKSPDLEAARRAGAFYNQLSDRAKANRPSFQAATNLILENIK
;
A
#
# COMPACT_ATOMS: atom_id res chain seq x y z
N MET A 1 63.17 40.17 -9.44
CA MET A 1 61.99 39.55 -10.09
C MET A 1 61.35 40.41 -11.19
N TYR A 2 61.98 41.51 -11.66
CA TYR A 2 61.44 42.39 -12.72
C TYR A 2 62.05 42.15 -14.13
N LYS A 3 63.08 41.30 -14.25
CA LYS A 3 63.89 41.14 -15.47
C LYS A 3 63.44 40.03 -16.45
N MET A 4 62.40 39.25 -16.13
CA MET A 4 61.97 38.11 -16.98
C MET A 4 60.93 38.44 -18.07
N PHE A 5 60.31 39.63 -18.07
CA PHE A 5 59.23 39.96 -19.01
C PHE A 5 59.59 40.99 -20.09
N LYS A 6 60.86 41.36 -20.21
CA LYS A 6 61.25 42.53 -21.02
C LYS A 6 61.24 42.30 -22.55
N ASN A 7 61.13 41.05 -23.02
CA ASN A 7 61.23 40.69 -24.45
C ASN A 7 60.05 39.84 -24.99
N VAL A 8 58.88 39.84 -24.33
CA VAL A 8 57.72 39.09 -24.81
C VAL A 8 56.90 39.95 -25.78
N SER A 9 56.76 39.52 -27.04
CA SER A 9 55.96 40.26 -28.03
C SER A 9 54.50 40.39 -27.59
N PHE A 10 53.87 41.52 -27.96
CA PHE A 10 52.47 41.82 -27.61
C PHE A 10 51.50 40.66 -27.95
N LYS A 11 51.70 40.02 -29.11
CA LYS A 11 50.95 38.84 -29.56
C LYS A 11 51.00 37.67 -28.58
N LYS A 12 52.17 37.38 -27.98
CA LYS A 12 52.33 36.28 -27.02
C LYS A 12 51.59 36.56 -25.69
N ARG A 13 51.61 37.81 -25.22
CA ARG A 13 50.89 38.23 -23.99
C ARG A 13 49.38 38.13 -24.17
N LEU A 14 48.87 38.58 -25.32
CA LEU A 14 47.46 38.51 -25.66
C LEU A 14 46.98 37.05 -25.76
N ASN A 15 47.73 36.20 -26.48
CA ASN A 15 47.42 34.77 -26.58
C ASN A 15 47.43 34.08 -25.21
N ALA A 16 48.38 34.41 -24.33
CA ALA A 16 48.45 33.83 -22.99
C ALA A 16 47.19 34.18 -22.15
N ALA A 17 46.70 35.42 -22.24
CA ALA A 17 45.48 35.84 -21.54
C ALA A 17 44.24 35.09 -22.09
N PHE A 18 44.14 34.92 -23.41
CA PHE A 18 43.04 34.16 -24.03
C PHE A 18 43.09 32.67 -23.68
N ILE A 19 44.27 32.06 -23.67
CA ILE A 19 44.44 30.66 -23.24
C ILE A 19 44.05 30.52 -21.77
N PHE A 20 44.48 31.44 -20.91
CA PHE A 20 44.12 31.42 -19.50
C PHE A 20 42.61 31.54 -19.29
N LEU A 21 41.93 32.45 -20.00
CA LEU A 21 40.48 32.58 -19.99
C LEU A 21 39.79 31.28 -20.47
N ALA A 22 40.27 30.71 -21.57
CA ALA A 22 39.73 29.46 -22.11
C ALA A 22 39.86 28.30 -21.11
N VAL A 23 40.98 28.21 -20.38
CA VAL A 23 41.18 27.19 -19.33
C VAL A 23 40.19 27.38 -18.18
N ILE A 24 39.94 28.61 -17.73
CA ILE A 24 38.94 28.88 -16.69
C ILE A 24 37.55 28.47 -17.16
N VAL A 25 37.16 28.84 -18.39
CA VAL A 25 35.86 28.47 -18.97
C VAL A 25 35.72 26.95 -19.07
N LEU A 26 36.75 26.24 -19.53
CA LEU A 26 36.77 24.78 -19.59
C LEU A 26 36.65 24.12 -18.21
N ALA A 27 37.32 24.67 -17.20
CA ALA A 27 37.21 24.15 -15.83
C ALA A 27 35.79 24.31 -15.28
N VAL A 28 35.18 25.49 -15.45
CA VAL A 28 33.79 25.74 -15.04
C VAL A 28 32.81 24.85 -15.81
N ALA A 29 32.98 24.72 -17.12
CA ALA A 29 32.15 23.85 -17.95
C ALA A 29 32.25 22.37 -17.52
N SER A 30 33.46 21.90 -17.18
CA SER A 30 33.70 20.53 -16.72
C SER A 30 33.02 20.26 -15.37
N ILE A 31 33.13 21.20 -14.42
CA ILE A 31 32.45 21.11 -13.12
C ILE A 31 30.94 21.10 -13.33
N GLY A 32 30.41 22.05 -14.11
CA GLY A 32 28.98 22.15 -14.43
C GLY A 32 28.43 20.88 -15.07
N TRP A 33 29.15 20.32 -16.05
CA TRP A 33 28.79 19.05 -16.71
C TRP A 33 28.73 17.90 -15.70
N SER A 34 29.79 17.73 -14.90
CA SER A 34 29.85 16.64 -13.91
C SER A 34 28.75 16.74 -12.84
N GLY A 35 28.43 17.95 -12.39
CA GLY A 35 27.33 18.20 -11.45
C GLY A 35 25.98 17.86 -12.07
N ASN A 36 25.74 18.32 -13.30
CA ASN A 36 24.48 18.07 -14.00
C ASN A 36 24.25 16.58 -14.31
N SER A 37 25.29 15.84 -14.71
CA SER A 37 25.17 14.40 -14.96
C SER A 37 24.83 13.60 -13.70
N ARG A 38 25.42 13.96 -12.55
CA ARG A 38 25.08 13.34 -11.26
C ARG A 38 23.64 13.66 -10.85
N LEU A 39 23.24 14.92 -10.98
CA LEU A 39 21.87 15.34 -10.69
C LEU A 39 20.85 14.61 -11.58
N ALA A 40 21.11 14.51 -12.88
CA ALA A 40 20.25 13.80 -13.82
C ALA A 40 20.08 12.32 -13.41
N THR A 41 21.15 11.66 -12.97
CA THR A 41 21.09 10.28 -12.48
C THR A 41 20.22 10.17 -11.21
N HIS A 42 20.37 11.08 -10.26
CA HIS A 42 19.53 11.08 -9.05
C HIS A 42 18.05 11.36 -9.34
N ILE A 43 17.75 12.27 -10.28
CA ILE A 43 16.39 12.54 -10.72
C ILE A 43 15.80 11.31 -11.40
N ASP A 44 16.57 10.61 -12.23
CA ASP A 44 16.12 9.39 -12.90
C ASP A 44 15.78 8.28 -11.90
N THR A 45 16.67 8.02 -10.92
CA THR A 45 16.39 7.07 -9.83
C THR A 45 15.14 7.46 -9.04
N LEU A 46 14.95 8.75 -8.74
CA LEU A 46 13.76 9.21 -8.03
C LEU A 46 12.49 8.99 -8.86
N ALA A 47 12.50 9.42 -10.12
CA ALA A 47 11.33 9.42 -10.99
C ALA A 47 10.92 8.03 -11.46
N ASN A 48 11.90 7.17 -11.77
CA ASN A 48 11.68 5.87 -12.41
C ASN A 48 11.83 4.69 -11.45
N ASN A 49 12.26 4.90 -10.20
CA ASN A 49 12.34 3.84 -9.18
C ASN A 49 11.60 4.19 -7.89
N ALA A 50 12.02 5.23 -7.17
CA ALA A 50 11.51 5.51 -5.83
C ALA A 50 10.04 5.96 -5.83
N LEU A 51 9.65 6.89 -6.70
CA LEU A 51 8.26 7.37 -6.77
C LEU A 51 7.26 6.26 -7.17
N PRO A 52 7.50 5.45 -8.22
CA PRO A 52 6.64 4.31 -8.51
C PRO A 52 6.58 3.28 -7.37
N SER A 53 7.69 3.00 -6.70
CA SER A 53 7.73 2.07 -5.57
C SER A 53 6.85 2.53 -4.41
N ILE A 54 7.01 3.78 -4.00
CA ILE A 54 6.23 4.38 -2.92
C ILE A 54 4.75 4.43 -3.32
N SER A 55 4.44 4.81 -4.56
CA SER A 55 3.07 4.84 -5.07
C SER A 55 2.42 3.45 -5.06
N GLY A 56 3.15 2.43 -5.52
CA GLY A 56 2.70 1.05 -5.55
C GLY A 56 2.38 0.51 -4.15
N LEU A 57 3.30 0.68 -3.20
CA LEU A 57 3.07 0.27 -1.81
C LEU A 57 1.96 1.07 -1.13
N TRP A 58 1.82 2.35 -1.44
CA TRP A 58 0.71 3.15 -0.92
C TRP A 58 -0.65 2.65 -1.44
N LYS A 59 -0.74 2.27 -2.72
CA LYS A 59 -1.95 1.64 -3.29
C LYS A 59 -2.30 0.33 -2.58
N VAL A 60 -1.30 -0.50 -2.29
CA VAL A 60 -1.45 -1.74 -1.51
C VAL A 60 -1.99 -1.44 -0.11
N ASN A 61 -1.37 -0.49 0.60
CA ASN A 61 -1.79 -0.11 1.95
C ASN A 61 -3.23 0.43 2.01
N GLU A 62 -3.57 1.30 1.07
CA GLU A 62 -4.90 1.90 0.97
C GLU A 62 -5.96 0.83 0.64
N GLY A 63 -5.67 -0.06 -0.33
CA GLY A 63 -6.59 -1.16 -0.65
C GLY A 63 -6.78 -2.14 0.52
N GLN A 64 -5.71 -2.46 1.27
CA GLN A 64 -5.81 -3.26 2.49
C GLN A 64 -6.75 -2.60 3.52
N THR A 65 -6.61 -1.28 3.71
CA THR A 65 -7.41 -0.49 4.64
C THR A 65 -8.88 -0.42 4.21
N GLN A 66 -9.14 -0.26 2.90
CA GLN A 66 -10.50 -0.31 2.36
C GLN A 66 -11.16 -1.66 2.60
N ILE A 67 -10.43 -2.77 2.42
CA ILE A 67 -10.94 -4.12 2.72
C ILE A 67 -11.32 -4.22 4.20
N GLU A 68 -10.44 -3.83 5.12
CA GLU A 68 -10.76 -3.88 6.56
C GLU A 68 -11.98 -3.01 6.90
N SER A 69 -12.09 -1.82 6.31
CA SER A 69 -13.26 -0.96 6.50
C SER A 69 -14.55 -1.64 6.06
N SER A 70 -14.54 -2.30 4.89
CA SER A 70 -15.70 -3.02 4.36
C SER A 70 -16.04 -4.27 5.19
N GLU A 71 -15.05 -5.02 5.66
CA GLU A 71 -15.28 -6.14 6.58
C GLU A 71 -15.97 -5.68 7.87
N ARG A 72 -15.56 -4.54 8.44
CA ARG A 72 -16.20 -3.95 9.62
C ARG A 72 -17.63 -3.49 9.33
N ALA A 73 -17.89 -2.93 8.16
CA ALA A 73 -19.24 -2.56 7.73
C ALA A 73 -20.15 -3.81 7.61
N LEU A 74 -19.63 -4.92 7.07
CA LEU A 74 -20.36 -6.19 6.97
C LEU A 74 -20.70 -6.82 8.34
N LEU A 75 -20.08 -6.39 9.43
CA LEU A 75 -20.45 -6.77 10.80
C LEU A 75 -21.61 -5.93 11.37
N ASN A 76 -22.03 -4.86 10.70
CA ASN A 76 -23.21 -4.11 11.10
C ASN A 76 -24.48 -4.91 10.77
N LEU A 77 -25.19 -5.36 11.80
CA LEU A 77 -26.42 -6.14 11.69
C LEU A 77 -27.62 -5.35 11.14
N GLU A 78 -27.55 -4.02 11.13
CA GLU A 78 -28.58 -3.15 10.56
C GLU A 78 -28.24 -2.71 9.13
N LEU A 79 -27.14 -3.22 8.54
CA LEU A 79 -26.76 -2.89 7.17
C LEU A 79 -27.72 -3.54 6.17
N SER A 80 -28.23 -2.74 5.22
CA SER A 80 -29.16 -3.22 4.19
C SER A 80 -28.50 -4.24 3.25
N ALA A 81 -29.29 -5.07 2.56
CA ALA A 81 -28.74 -6.02 1.61
C ALA A 81 -28.02 -5.32 0.44
N GLU A 82 -28.55 -4.18 0.02
CA GLU A 82 -27.98 -3.30 -1.01
C GLU A 82 -26.62 -2.75 -0.58
N ASP A 83 -26.53 -2.22 0.64
CA ASP A 83 -25.27 -1.68 1.17
C ASP A 83 -24.23 -2.78 1.40
N ARG A 84 -24.65 -3.97 1.85
CA ARG A 84 -23.74 -5.14 1.95
C ARG A 84 -23.16 -5.52 0.60
N SER A 85 -23.97 -5.53 -0.46
CA SER A 85 -23.51 -5.76 -1.83
C SER A 85 -22.52 -4.67 -2.31
N ALA A 86 -22.77 -3.42 -1.93
CA ALA A 86 -21.86 -2.31 -2.22
C ALA A 86 -20.50 -2.50 -1.51
N GLU A 87 -20.48 -2.95 -0.26
CA GLU A 87 -19.23 -3.24 0.46
C GLU A 87 -18.46 -4.41 -0.15
N LEU A 88 -19.15 -5.48 -0.59
CA LEU A 88 -18.50 -6.58 -1.32
C LEU A 88 -17.90 -6.11 -2.65
N THR A 89 -18.58 -5.20 -3.36
CA THR A 89 -18.07 -4.58 -4.58
C THR A 89 -16.85 -3.70 -4.29
N ARG A 90 -16.87 -2.96 -3.17
CA ARG A 90 -15.73 -2.16 -2.72
C ARG A 90 -14.51 -3.03 -2.41
N ILE A 91 -14.69 -4.19 -1.79
CA ILE A 91 -13.63 -5.18 -1.56
C ILE A 91 -13.00 -5.63 -2.88
N GLN A 92 -13.81 -5.93 -3.91
CA GLN A 92 -13.30 -6.33 -5.22
C GLN A 92 -12.42 -5.24 -5.86
N LYS A 93 -12.89 -3.99 -5.84
CA LYS A 93 -12.12 -2.84 -6.35
C LYS A 93 -10.84 -2.59 -5.56
N ALA A 94 -10.87 -2.79 -4.25
CA ALA A 94 -9.67 -2.68 -3.42
C ALA A 94 -8.63 -3.74 -3.79
N TRP A 95 -9.05 -4.96 -4.15
CA TRP A 95 -8.15 -5.99 -4.68
C TRP A 95 -7.54 -5.62 -6.02
N GLU A 96 -8.29 -5.00 -6.94
CA GLU A 96 -7.75 -4.46 -8.19
C GLU A 96 -6.64 -3.43 -7.90
N GLN A 97 -6.91 -2.47 -7.02
CA GLN A 97 -5.95 -1.46 -6.59
C GLN A 97 -4.69 -2.07 -5.94
N ILE A 98 -4.85 -3.09 -5.08
CA ILE A 98 -3.74 -3.82 -4.47
C ILE A 98 -2.87 -4.48 -5.54
N ASN A 99 -3.49 -5.19 -6.48
CA ASN A 99 -2.77 -5.92 -7.51
C ASN A 99 -2.00 -4.97 -8.42
N ASP A 100 -2.60 -3.84 -8.79
CA ASP A 100 -1.92 -2.77 -9.53
C ASP A 100 -0.76 -2.19 -8.72
N GLY A 101 -0.94 -1.98 -7.41
CA GLY A 101 0.11 -1.51 -6.52
C GLY A 101 1.32 -2.44 -6.44
N PHE A 102 1.10 -3.75 -6.27
CA PHE A 102 2.19 -4.72 -6.31
C PHE A 102 2.86 -4.78 -7.68
N LYS A 103 2.08 -4.72 -8.77
CA LYS A 103 2.62 -4.71 -10.14
C LYS A 103 3.52 -3.50 -10.41
N GLU A 104 3.24 -2.35 -9.79
CA GLU A 104 4.10 -1.16 -9.87
C GLU A 104 5.35 -1.26 -8.99
N TYR A 105 5.24 -1.90 -7.82
CA TYR A 105 6.34 -2.03 -6.87
C TYR A 105 7.33 -3.17 -7.21
N GLU A 106 6.84 -4.27 -7.78
CA GLU A 106 7.63 -5.48 -8.02
C GLU A 106 8.83 -5.29 -8.97
N PRO A 107 8.73 -4.51 -10.05
CA PRO A 107 9.86 -4.26 -10.97
C PRO A 107 10.92 -3.32 -10.41
N ALA A 108 10.63 -2.58 -9.34
CA ALA A 108 11.54 -1.60 -8.79
C ALA A 108 12.84 -2.24 -8.28
N PHE A 109 13.95 -1.55 -8.52
CA PHE A 109 15.23 -1.91 -7.92
C PHE A 109 15.15 -1.74 -6.40
N ARG A 110 15.50 -2.82 -5.69
CA ARG A 110 15.61 -2.88 -4.23
C ARG A 110 17.05 -3.18 -3.82
N THR A 111 17.46 -2.55 -2.74
CA THR A 111 18.63 -2.95 -1.94
C THR A 111 18.41 -4.32 -1.29
N ALA A 112 19.46 -4.92 -0.75
CA ALA A 112 19.36 -6.21 -0.07
C ALA A 112 18.47 -6.14 1.18
N GLU A 113 18.50 -5.00 1.87
CA GLU A 113 17.69 -4.69 3.04
C GLU A 113 16.20 -4.58 2.67
N GLU A 114 15.88 -3.84 1.61
CA GLU A 114 14.52 -3.71 1.08
C GLU A 114 13.98 -5.06 0.57
N ASP A 115 14.81 -5.87 -0.10
CA ASP A 115 14.40 -7.20 -0.55
C ASP A 115 14.07 -8.13 0.62
N LYS A 116 14.81 -8.03 1.73
CA LYS A 116 14.51 -8.77 2.96
C LYS A 116 13.15 -8.32 3.54
N LEU A 117 12.93 -7.02 3.68
CA LEU A 117 11.66 -6.49 4.18
C LEU A 117 10.49 -6.88 3.27
N TYR A 118 10.69 -6.89 1.94
CA TYR A 118 9.67 -7.30 1.00
C TYR A 118 9.32 -8.79 1.12
N LYS A 119 10.31 -9.67 1.32
CA LYS A 119 10.04 -11.10 1.59
C LYS A 119 9.26 -11.31 2.88
N GLU A 120 9.60 -10.56 3.93
CA GLU A 120 8.83 -10.57 5.18
C GLU A 120 7.41 -10.05 4.96
N LEU A 121 7.25 -8.99 4.16
CA LEU A 121 5.95 -8.46 3.76
C LEU A 121 5.11 -9.52 3.05
N GLN A 122 5.64 -10.19 2.02
CA GLN A 122 4.93 -11.24 1.29
C GLN A 122 4.41 -12.33 2.24
N ALA A 123 5.24 -12.79 3.18
CA ALA A 123 4.83 -13.80 4.16
C ALA A 123 3.69 -13.32 5.07
N LYS A 124 3.74 -12.08 5.57
CA LYS A 124 2.66 -11.52 6.41
C LYS A 124 1.41 -11.19 5.60
N TRP A 125 1.59 -10.74 4.36
CA TRP A 125 0.54 -10.46 3.41
C TRP A 125 -0.29 -11.71 3.10
N ASP A 126 0.37 -12.83 2.83
CA ASP A 126 -0.31 -14.11 2.58
C ASP A 126 -1.14 -14.59 3.78
N ILE A 127 -0.66 -14.35 5.00
CA ILE A 127 -1.42 -14.67 6.22
C ILE A 127 -2.66 -13.80 6.32
N TRP A 128 -2.52 -12.48 6.14
CA TRP A 128 -3.65 -11.55 6.15
C TRP A 128 -4.67 -11.90 5.06
N LYS A 129 -4.21 -12.16 3.83
CA LYS A 129 -5.03 -12.54 2.69
C LYS A 129 -5.85 -13.80 2.98
N LYS A 130 -5.24 -14.85 3.54
CA LYS A 130 -5.94 -16.08 3.93
C LYS A 130 -7.01 -15.82 4.99
N ASN A 131 -6.73 -14.95 5.96
CA ASN A 131 -7.71 -14.59 6.99
C ASN A 131 -8.88 -13.78 6.42
N HIS A 132 -8.61 -12.88 5.47
CA HIS A 132 -9.62 -12.16 4.70
C HIS A 132 -10.51 -13.11 3.87
N GLU A 133 -9.91 -14.03 3.13
CA GLU A 133 -10.64 -15.04 2.35
C GLU A 133 -11.55 -15.89 3.25
N ALA A 134 -11.03 -16.33 4.40
CA ALA A 134 -11.81 -17.03 5.41
C ALA A 134 -12.97 -16.17 5.96
N PHE A 135 -12.76 -14.87 6.17
CA PHE A 135 -13.83 -13.95 6.57
C PHE A 135 -14.93 -13.89 5.51
N LEU A 136 -14.59 -13.71 4.22
CA LEU A 136 -15.57 -13.64 3.14
C LEU A 136 -16.37 -14.94 2.99
N ASP A 137 -15.71 -16.09 3.11
CA ASP A 137 -16.37 -17.39 3.08
C ASP A 137 -17.39 -17.55 4.22
N PHE A 138 -17.03 -17.11 5.43
CA PHE A 138 -17.94 -17.11 6.56
C PHE A 138 -19.06 -16.08 6.40
N ASN A 139 -18.78 -14.89 5.87
CA ASN A 139 -19.78 -13.87 5.59
C ASN A 139 -20.84 -14.39 4.61
N LYS A 140 -20.41 -15.04 3.53
CA LYS A 140 -21.30 -15.67 2.54
C LYS A 140 -22.19 -16.74 3.19
N ARG A 141 -21.64 -17.57 4.08
CA ARG A 141 -22.42 -18.57 4.82
C ARG A 141 -23.42 -17.92 5.77
N PHE A 142 -23.03 -16.87 6.49
CA PHE A 142 -23.91 -16.11 7.36
C PHE A 142 -25.09 -15.51 6.58
N GLU A 143 -24.83 -14.82 5.47
CA GLU A 143 -25.87 -14.21 4.63
C GLU A 143 -26.81 -15.27 4.02
N SER A 144 -26.29 -16.46 3.68
CA SER A 144 -27.11 -17.57 3.16
C SER A 144 -28.17 -18.08 4.14
N LEU A 145 -28.07 -17.75 5.44
CA LEU A 145 -29.09 -18.09 6.43
C LEU A 145 -30.33 -17.19 6.31
N GLY A 146 -30.27 -16.09 5.57
CA GLY A 146 -31.40 -15.18 5.34
C GLY A 146 -31.83 -14.35 6.56
N ILE A 147 -31.09 -14.42 7.67
CA ILE A 147 -31.37 -13.70 8.92
C ILE A 147 -30.19 -12.77 9.22
N LEU A 148 -30.19 -11.59 8.60
CA LEU A 148 -29.10 -10.62 8.72
C LEU A 148 -28.99 -9.99 10.12
N ASN A 149 -30.10 -9.90 10.86
CA ASN A 149 -30.09 -9.48 12.28
C ASN A 149 -30.64 -10.60 13.18
N PRO A 150 -29.80 -11.59 13.54
CA PRO A 150 -30.25 -12.75 14.29
C PRO A 150 -30.68 -12.44 15.71
N PHE A 151 -30.10 -11.42 16.35
CA PHE A 151 -30.46 -11.08 17.73
C PHE A 151 -31.80 -10.34 17.80
N LYS A 152 -32.04 -9.38 16.90
CA LYS A 152 -33.35 -8.74 16.78
C LYS A 152 -34.44 -9.75 16.47
N ARG A 153 -34.19 -10.69 15.55
CA ARG A 153 -35.13 -11.76 15.22
C ARG A 153 -35.43 -12.68 16.41
N GLN A 154 -34.43 -13.03 17.22
CA GLN A 154 -34.64 -13.78 18.46
C GLN A 154 -35.54 -13.03 19.44
N LEU A 155 -35.29 -11.74 19.65
CA LEU A 155 -36.08 -10.90 20.56
C LEU A 155 -37.55 -10.80 20.10
N GLU A 156 -37.79 -10.61 18.80
CA GLU A 156 -39.14 -10.57 18.22
C GLU A 156 -39.91 -11.88 18.48
N LEU A 157 -39.28 -13.03 18.21
CA LEU A 157 -39.91 -14.34 18.39
C LEU A 157 -40.20 -14.65 19.86
N ILE A 158 -39.28 -14.31 20.77
CA ILE A 158 -39.48 -14.49 22.21
C ILE A 158 -40.60 -13.58 22.71
N GLY A 159 -40.64 -12.32 22.27
CA GLY A 159 -41.71 -11.37 22.61
C GLY A 159 -43.09 -11.81 22.15
N GLN A 160 -43.17 -12.57 21.05
CA GLN A 160 -44.41 -13.19 20.54
C GLN A 160 -44.81 -14.48 21.27
N GLY A 161 -44.08 -14.89 22.30
CA GLY A 161 -44.29 -16.16 23.01
C GLY A 161 -43.82 -17.39 22.24
N ASN A 162 -43.17 -17.20 21.09
CA ASN A 162 -42.74 -18.26 20.19
C ASN A 162 -41.39 -18.88 20.61
N THR A 163 -41.36 -19.44 21.82
CA THR A 163 -40.12 -19.84 22.52
C THR A 163 -39.56 -21.22 22.12
N LYS A 164 -40.28 -21.99 21.31
CA LYS A 164 -39.90 -23.35 20.86
C LYS A 164 -40.04 -23.57 19.35
N SER A 165 -40.10 -22.51 18.54
CA SER A 165 -40.22 -22.66 17.08
C SER A 165 -38.91 -23.05 16.40
N PRO A 166 -39.01 -23.73 15.24
CA PRO A 166 -37.90 -23.87 14.29
C PRO A 166 -37.27 -22.52 13.89
N ASP A 167 -38.08 -21.44 13.82
CA ASP A 167 -37.62 -20.10 13.48
C ASP A 167 -36.68 -19.51 14.53
N LEU A 168 -36.96 -19.76 15.81
CA LEU A 168 -36.09 -19.31 16.90
C LEU A 168 -34.74 -20.06 16.87
N GLU A 169 -34.77 -21.36 16.57
CA GLU A 169 -33.53 -22.14 16.36
C GLU A 169 -32.75 -21.67 15.13
N ALA A 170 -33.42 -21.31 14.04
CA ALA A 170 -32.76 -20.70 12.88
C ALA A 170 -32.08 -19.37 13.25
N ALA A 171 -32.76 -18.49 13.99
CA ALA A 171 -32.22 -17.22 14.43
C ALA A 171 -31.04 -17.39 15.42
N ARG A 172 -31.11 -18.37 16.34
CA ARG A 172 -30.00 -18.73 17.24
C ARG A 172 -28.77 -19.22 16.46
N ARG A 173 -28.98 -20.11 15.48
CA ARG A 173 -27.90 -20.58 14.59
C ARG A 173 -27.25 -19.42 13.84
N ALA A 174 -28.05 -18.52 13.26
CA ALA A 174 -27.53 -17.33 12.59
C ALA A 174 -26.74 -16.42 13.55
N GLY A 175 -27.19 -16.28 14.80
CA GLY A 175 -26.45 -15.55 15.85
C GLY A 175 -25.10 -16.18 16.17
N ALA A 176 -25.03 -17.51 16.24
CA ALA A 176 -23.78 -18.22 16.45
C ALA A 176 -22.81 -18.04 15.26
N PHE A 177 -23.31 -18.09 14.03
CA PHE A 177 -22.51 -17.78 12.83
C PHE A 177 -21.98 -16.35 12.83
N TYR A 178 -22.83 -15.37 13.20
CA TYR A 178 -22.40 -13.98 13.33
C TYR A 178 -21.29 -13.82 14.38
N ASN A 179 -21.41 -14.45 15.54
CA ASN A 179 -20.36 -14.39 16.57
C ASN A 179 -19.03 -14.95 16.04
N GLN A 180 -19.06 -16.07 15.32
CA GLN A 180 -17.86 -16.61 14.67
C GLN A 180 -17.27 -15.64 13.64
N LEU A 181 -18.12 -14.99 12.83
CA LEU A 181 -17.68 -13.97 11.87
C LEU A 181 -17.01 -12.78 12.56
N SER A 182 -17.62 -12.27 13.65
CA SER A 182 -17.07 -11.18 14.47
C SER A 182 -15.73 -11.55 15.10
N ASP A 183 -15.61 -12.76 15.64
CA ASP A 183 -14.36 -13.22 16.25
C ASP A 183 -13.25 -13.40 15.22
N ARG A 184 -13.58 -13.82 14.00
CA ARG A 184 -12.63 -13.89 12.88
C ARG A 184 -12.11 -12.52 12.47
N ALA A 185 -12.98 -11.52 12.34
CA ALA A 185 -12.56 -10.16 12.05
C ALA A 185 -11.59 -9.63 13.11
N LYS A 186 -11.88 -9.88 14.41
CA LYS A 186 -10.96 -9.54 15.51
C LYS A 186 -9.63 -10.29 15.40
N ALA A 187 -9.67 -11.59 15.10
CA ALA A 187 -8.48 -12.43 14.98
C ALA A 187 -7.61 -12.08 13.75
N ASN A 188 -8.18 -11.45 12.72
CA ASN A 188 -7.45 -10.96 11.54
C ASN A 188 -6.68 -9.66 11.83
N ARG A 189 -7.05 -8.90 12.87
CA ARG A 189 -6.45 -7.59 13.16
C ARG A 189 -4.92 -7.63 13.32
N PRO A 190 -4.31 -8.61 14.01
CA PRO A 190 -2.86 -8.70 14.12
C PRO A 190 -2.16 -8.97 12.78
N SER A 191 -2.73 -9.81 11.90
CA SER A 191 -2.15 -10.06 10.57
C SER A 191 -2.27 -8.84 9.66
N PHE A 192 -3.38 -8.10 9.76
CA PHE A 192 -3.51 -6.79 9.09
C PHE A 192 -2.36 -5.87 9.51
N GLN A 193 -2.19 -5.65 10.83
CA GLN A 193 -1.18 -4.74 11.37
C GLN A 193 0.25 -5.16 11.01
N ALA A 194 0.53 -6.47 11.02
CA ALA A 194 1.84 -6.98 10.67
C ALA A 194 2.21 -6.66 9.21
N ALA A 195 1.26 -6.83 8.28
CA ALA A 195 1.47 -6.47 6.87
C ALA A 195 1.57 -4.95 6.70
N THR A 196 0.68 -4.17 7.33
CA THR A 196 0.71 -2.70 7.28
C THR A 196 2.05 -2.13 7.76
N ASN A 197 2.57 -2.63 8.88
CA ASN A 197 3.84 -2.14 9.41
C ASN A 197 5.00 -2.37 8.42
N LEU A 198 5.05 -3.54 7.79
CA LEU A 198 6.07 -3.85 6.79
C LEU A 198 5.91 -3.01 5.52
N ILE A 199 4.68 -2.71 5.09
CA ILE A 199 4.44 -1.78 3.98
C ILE A 199 4.99 -0.39 4.33
N LEU A 200 4.67 0.13 5.52
CA LEU A 200 5.13 1.43 5.97
C LEU A 200 6.65 1.51 6.19
N GLU A 201 7.30 0.40 6.56
CA GLU A 201 8.76 0.31 6.64
C GLU A 201 9.42 0.34 5.27
N ASN A 202 8.79 -0.24 4.23
CA ASN A 202 9.31 -0.19 2.85
C ASN A 202 9.03 1.14 2.13
N ILE A 203 8.20 2.03 2.69
CA ILE A 203 7.91 3.35 2.11
C ILE A 203 8.89 4.43 2.64
N LYS A 204 9.59 4.16 3.73
CA LYS A 204 10.52 5.11 4.39
C LYS A 204 11.88 5.15 3.70
#